data_AF-A0A9W7DQY9-F1
#
_entry.id   AF-A0A9W7DQY9-F1
#
_cell.length_a   1.000
_cell.length_b   1.000
_cell.length_c   1.000
_cell.angle_alpha   90.00
_cell.angle_beta   90.00
_cell.angle_gamma   90.00
#
_symmetry.space_group_name_H-M   'P 1'
#
loop_
_entity.id
_entity.type
_entity.pdbx_description
1 polymer ?
#
loop_
_entity_poly.entity_id
_entity_poly.type
_entity_poly.pdbx_seq_one_letter_code
_entity_poly.pdbx_strand_id
1 'polypeptide(L)'
;MISLIIQNHINEDEKNEKFDEEGSFPSLLNFLTSLPSSIIKPHYDNLITLLSTANLDDLNYAYLIDSITTEEIKKVVKPKPITESKVVEQPLQSLKDIRITQVSQIFPTLGLGYIELALACYGNSVEGTCNALAGEKKDLHRRLTGVDEKLPMMRKESEKNYGGLKDEGVKEYVKNLEIEEERIAKLQERINEYDDDYDDQYDNSGGIGDDYEAVMEYNRSVKEGLREGGFWEEMKNLNKVKGKKGKKKVAVGEGG
;
A
#
# COMPACT_ATOMS: atom_id res chain seq x y z
N MET A 1 19.01 -2.62 -35.74
CA MET A 1 19.61 -1.46 -36.45
C MET A 1 18.92 -0.16 -36.05
N ILE A 2 17.58 -0.03 -36.18
CA ILE A 2 16.84 1.19 -35.79
C ILE A 2 16.96 1.51 -34.29
N SER A 3 16.83 0.51 -33.42
CA SER A 3 17.03 0.71 -31.96
C SER A 3 18.45 1.21 -31.63
N LEU A 4 19.46 0.80 -32.40
CA LEU A 4 20.85 1.26 -32.28
C LEU A 4 21.03 2.70 -32.79
N ILE A 5 20.31 3.08 -33.85
CA ILE A 5 20.28 4.46 -34.37
C ILE A 5 19.61 5.39 -33.34
N ILE A 6 18.50 4.96 -32.73
CA ILE A 6 17.80 5.73 -31.68
C ILE A 6 18.69 5.88 -30.44
N GLN A 7 19.32 4.79 -29.97
CA GLN A 7 20.26 4.85 -28.85
C GLN A 7 21.47 5.74 -29.15
N ASN A 8 22.03 5.68 -30.36
CA ASN A 8 23.13 6.57 -30.73
C ASN A 8 22.69 8.03 -30.78
N HIS A 9 21.47 8.33 -31.23
CA HIS A 9 20.96 9.70 -31.24
C HIS A 9 20.79 10.24 -29.81
N ILE A 10 20.22 9.45 -28.90
CA ILE A 10 20.09 9.79 -27.48
C ILE A 10 21.47 10.02 -26.84
N ASN A 11 22.44 9.16 -27.12
CA ASN A 11 23.80 9.27 -26.58
C ASN A 11 24.61 10.44 -27.18
N GLU A 12 24.28 10.91 -28.39
CA GLU A 12 24.89 12.11 -28.98
C GLU A 12 24.29 13.40 -28.42
N ASP A 13 22.99 13.41 -28.13
CA ASP A 13 22.31 14.55 -27.50
C ASP A 13 22.80 14.75 -26.04
N GLU A 14 23.09 13.68 -25.30
CA GLU A 14 23.69 13.76 -23.95
C GLU A 14 25.12 14.34 -23.94
N LYS A 15 25.86 14.26 -25.05
CA LYS A 15 27.25 14.77 -25.12
C LYS A 15 27.33 16.24 -25.51
N ASN A 16 26.26 16.81 -26.07
CA ASN A 16 26.20 18.23 -26.41
C ASN A 16 25.54 19.02 -25.27
N GLU A 17 26.23 19.08 -24.13
CA GLU A 17 25.85 19.79 -22.91
C GLU A 17 26.02 21.32 -23.05
N LYS A 18 25.40 21.90 -24.06
CA LYS A 18 25.09 23.34 -24.14
C LYS A 18 23.62 23.47 -24.49
N PHE A 19 22.79 23.18 -23.48
CA PHE A 19 21.38 23.49 -23.53
C PHE A 19 21.20 25.00 -23.33
N ASP A 20 20.84 25.70 -24.40
CA ASP A 20 20.20 27.00 -24.27
C ASP A 20 18.88 26.78 -23.51
N GLU A 21 18.58 27.66 -22.54
CA GLU A 21 17.52 27.51 -21.52
C GLU A 21 16.07 27.46 -22.06
N GLU A 22 15.87 27.49 -23.38
CA GLU A 22 14.57 27.24 -24.01
C GLU A 22 14.51 25.79 -24.51
N GLY A 23 14.26 24.88 -23.57
CA GLY A 23 14.11 23.44 -23.78
C GLY A 23 12.96 23.09 -24.73
N SER A 24 13.24 23.11 -26.02
CA SER A 24 12.38 22.54 -27.05
C SER A 24 12.98 21.20 -27.47
N PHE A 25 12.18 20.12 -27.39
CA PHE A 25 12.48 18.77 -27.89
C PHE A 25 11.90 18.48 -29.32
N PRO A 26 11.99 19.37 -30.34
CA PRO A 26 11.35 19.11 -31.64
C PRO A 26 12.15 18.16 -32.54
N SER A 27 13.40 17.79 -32.21
CA SER A 27 14.27 16.99 -33.10
C SER A 27 13.82 15.53 -33.24
N LEU A 28 13.53 14.84 -32.12
CA LEU A 28 13.15 13.43 -32.14
C LEU A 28 11.75 13.20 -32.69
N LEU A 29 10.81 14.09 -32.36
CA LEU A 29 9.43 13.97 -32.86
C LEU A 29 9.37 14.18 -34.39
N ASN A 30 10.11 15.17 -34.91
CA ASN A 30 10.23 15.41 -36.34
C ASN A 30 10.95 14.26 -37.06
N PHE A 31 11.94 13.63 -36.41
CA PHE A 31 12.59 12.45 -36.95
C PHE A 31 11.64 11.26 -37.04
N LEU A 32 10.93 10.93 -35.96
CA LEU A 32 9.98 9.82 -35.92
C LEU A 32 8.82 9.98 -36.91
N THR A 33 8.33 11.20 -37.09
CA THR A 33 7.26 11.52 -38.06
C THR A 33 7.76 11.51 -39.52
N SER A 34 9.07 11.67 -39.75
CA SER A 34 9.65 11.59 -41.10
C SER A 34 9.86 10.15 -41.61
N LEU A 35 9.80 9.15 -40.71
CA LEU A 35 10.06 7.76 -41.07
C LEU A 35 8.85 7.09 -41.76
N PRO A 36 9.06 6.28 -42.82
CA PRO A 36 8.00 5.52 -43.46
C PRO A 36 7.28 4.58 -42.48
N SER A 37 5.94 4.51 -42.54
CA SER A 37 5.13 3.68 -41.64
C SER A 37 5.45 2.18 -41.70
N SER A 38 5.98 1.69 -42.83
CA SER A 38 6.44 0.31 -43.00
C SER A 38 7.60 -0.06 -42.08
N ILE A 39 8.42 0.93 -41.70
CA ILE A 39 9.59 0.76 -40.84
C ILE A 39 9.21 0.86 -39.35
N ILE A 40 8.20 1.67 -39.03
CA ILE A 40 7.73 1.90 -37.65
C ILE A 40 6.87 0.73 -37.16
N LYS A 41 6.04 0.14 -38.03
CA LYS A 41 5.07 -0.92 -37.70
C LYS A 41 5.61 -2.09 -36.85
N PRO A 42 6.75 -2.72 -37.17
CA PRO A 42 7.25 -3.85 -36.39
C PRO A 42 7.86 -3.46 -35.03
N HIS A 43 8.00 -2.16 -34.74
CA HIS A 43 8.69 -1.67 -33.55
C HIS A 43 7.80 -0.83 -32.62
N TYR A 44 6.48 -0.75 -32.88
CA TYR A 44 5.54 0.02 -32.06
C TYR A 44 5.61 -0.34 -30.57
N ASP A 45 5.60 -1.63 -30.25
CA ASP A 45 5.57 -2.08 -28.84
C ASP A 45 6.84 -1.63 -28.08
N ASN A 46 7.99 -1.65 -28.76
CA ASN A 46 9.25 -1.20 -28.17
C ASN A 46 9.30 0.33 -28.02
N LEU A 47 8.74 1.08 -28.99
CA LEU A 47 8.67 2.54 -28.92
C LEU A 47 7.72 3.00 -27.82
N ILE A 48 6.58 2.33 -27.64
CA ILE A 48 5.63 2.62 -26.55
C ILE A 48 6.30 2.39 -25.19
N THR A 49 7.04 1.29 -25.06
CA THR A 49 7.76 0.97 -23.83
C THR A 49 8.84 2.02 -23.53
N LEU A 50 9.64 2.40 -24.53
CA LEU A 50 10.67 3.45 -24.39
C LEU A 50 10.08 4.82 -24.04
N LEU A 51 9.00 5.22 -24.72
CA LEU A 51 8.32 6.48 -24.44
C LEU A 51 7.68 6.45 -23.03
N SER A 52 7.18 5.31 -22.56
CA SER A 52 6.58 5.20 -21.21
C SER A 52 7.62 5.27 -20.09
N THR A 53 8.88 4.96 -20.39
CA THR A 53 10.00 5.12 -19.46
C THR A 53 10.61 6.52 -19.49
N ALA A 54 10.39 7.27 -20.58
CA ALA A 54 10.79 8.66 -20.67
C ALA A 54 9.74 9.50 -19.91
N ASN A 55 10.19 10.19 -18.85
CA ASN A 55 9.36 10.99 -17.95
C ASN A 55 8.90 12.29 -18.67
N LEU A 56 8.07 12.15 -19.70
CA LEU A 56 7.50 13.23 -20.49
C LEU A 56 6.20 13.67 -19.82
N ASP A 57 6.11 14.94 -19.44
CA ASP A 57 4.95 15.51 -18.75
C ASP A 57 3.63 15.18 -19.47
N ASP A 58 2.63 14.76 -18.67
CA ASP A 58 1.40 14.06 -19.05
C ASP A 58 0.56 14.68 -20.19
N LEU A 59 0.75 15.94 -20.53
CA LEU A 59 -0.05 16.63 -21.55
C LEU A 59 0.35 16.34 -22.99
N ASN A 60 1.59 15.96 -23.27
CA ASN A 60 2.03 15.76 -24.66
C ASN A 60 1.79 14.33 -25.19
N TYR A 61 1.56 13.39 -24.27
CA TYR A 61 1.41 11.97 -24.57
C TYR A 61 0.05 11.62 -25.18
N ALA A 62 -1.02 12.28 -24.70
CA ALA A 62 -2.38 12.05 -25.19
C ALA A 62 -2.55 12.48 -26.65
N TYR A 63 -1.93 13.59 -27.06
CA TYR A 63 -2.03 14.11 -28.44
C TYR A 63 -1.29 13.21 -29.44
N LEU A 64 -0.17 12.61 -29.04
CA LEU A 64 0.60 11.69 -29.87
C LEU A 64 -0.17 10.38 -30.13
N ILE A 65 -0.81 9.83 -29.10
CA ILE A 65 -1.59 8.58 -29.22
C ILE A 65 -2.84 8.79 -30.11
N ASP A 66 -3.53 9.93 -29.99
CA ASP A 66 -4.71 10.23 -30.82
C ASP A 66 -4.37 10.45 -32.30
N SER A 67 -3.19 11.00 -32.61
CA SER A 67 -2.75 11.20 -34.00
C SER A 67 -2.34 9.90 -34.71
N ILE A 68 -1.87 8.89 -33.96
CA ILE A 68 -1.44 7.60 -34.52
C ILE A 68 -2.62 6.64 -34.71
N THR A 69 -3.68 6.75 -33.91
CA THR A 69 -4.72 5.71 -33.81
C THR A 69 -5.92 5.89 -34.74
N THR A 70 -6.11 7.04 -35.39
CA THR A 70 -7.43 7.38 -35.95
C THR A 70 -7.69 6.97 -37.40
N GLU A 71 -6.69 6.81 -38.27
CA GLU A 71 -6.95 6.64 -39.72
C GLU A 71 -6.68 5.22 -40.29
N GLU A 72 -5.72 4.44 -39.78
CA GLU A 72 -5.33 3.17 -40.44
C GLU A 72 -5.91 1.88 -39.81
N ILE A 73 -6.39 1.90 -38.57
CA ILE A 73 -6.80 0.66 -37.86
C ILE A 73 -8.16 0.13 -38.37
N LYS A 74 -9.00 0.97 -38.99
CA LYS A 74 -10.33 0.55 -39.47
C LYS A 74 -10.32 -0.29 -40.76
N LYS A 75 -9.19 -0.48 -41.45
CA LYS A 75 -9.17 -1.13 -42.78
C LYS A 75 -8.53 -2.53 -42.88
N VAL A 76 -7.89 -3.07 -41.83
CA VAL A 76 -7.01 -4.26 -42.02
C VAL A 76 -7.48 -5.56 -41.33
N VAL A 77 -8.41 -5.54 -40.36
CA VAL A 77 -8.73 -6.77 -39.62
C VAL A 77 -10.05 -7.40 -40.09
N LYS A 78 -9.98 -8.27 -41.11
CA LYS A 78 -10.99 -9.31 -41.31
C LYS A 78 -10.76 -10.39 -40.25
N PRO A 79 -11.73 -10.68 -39.36
CA PRO A 79 -11.52 -11.66 -38.29
C PRO A 79 -11.38 -13.06 -38.89
N LYS A 80 -10.22 -13.68 -38.64
CA LYS A 80 -9.97 -15.10 -38.90
C LYS A 80 -10.69 -15.89 -37.80
N PRO A 81 -11.42 -16.98 -38.10
CA PRO A 81 -12.14 -17.75 -37.08
C PRO A 81 -11.15 -18.37 -36.09
N ILE A 82 -11.18 -17.87 -34.85
CA ILE A 82 -10.39 -18.34 -33.73
C ILE A 82 -11.03 -19.63 -33.24
N THR A 83 -10.29 -20.73 -33.36
CA THR A 83 -10.62 -22.02 -32.78
C THR A 83 -10.63 -21.87 -31.25
N GLU A 84 -11.72 -22.30 -30.62
CA GLU A 84 -12.01 -22.14 -29.18
C GLU A 84 -10.99 -22.87 -28.30
N SER A 85 -9.84 -22.25 -28.04
CA SER A 85 -8.99 -22.61 -26.91
C SER A 85 -9.64 -22.08 -25.64
N LYS A 86 -10.16 -23.02 -24.84
CA LYS A 86 -10.74 -22.84 -23.51
C LYS A 86 -9.86 -21.91 -22.65
N VAL A 87 -10.23 -20.63 -22.58
CA VAL A 87 -9.58 -19.63 -21.72
C VAL A 87 -9.92 -20.00 -20.28
N VAL A 88 -8.96 -20.59 -19.59
CA VAL A 88 -9.02 -20.77 -18.14
C VAL A 88 -8.85 -19.37 -17.54
N GLU A 89 -9.95 -18.79 -17.07
CA GLU A 89 -9.93 -17.55 -16.29
C GLU A 89 -9.04 -17.77 -15.06
N GLN A 90 -7.80 -17.28 -15.11
CA GLN A 90 -6.97 -17.25 -13.93
C GLN A 90 -7.50 -16.15 -13.01
N PRO A 91 -7.70 -16.44 -11.71
CA PRO A 91 -8.09 -15.42 -10.76
C PRO A 91 -7.05 -14.30 -10.78
N LEU A 92 -7.52 -13.05 -10.80
CA LEU A 92 -6.68 -11.86 -10.70
C LEU A 92 -5.72 -12.01 -9.52
N GLN A 93 -4.47 -12.34 -9.81
CA GLN A 93 -3.44 -12.50 -8.78
C GLN A 93 -3.15 -11.14 -8.18
N SER A 94 -3.11 -11.06 -6.85
CA SER A 94 -2.71 -9.84 -6.16
C SER A 94 -1.29 -9.47 -6.58
N LEU A 95 -0.98 -8.17 -6.70
CA LEU A 95 0.40 -7.70 -6.92
C LEU A 95 1.39 -8.30 -5.92
N LYS A 96 0.95 -8.57 -4.68
CA LYS A 96 1.75 -9.27 -3.66
C LYS A 96 2.09 -10.70 -4.07
N ASP A 97 1.12 -11.43 -4.62
CA ASP A 97 1.31 -12.83 -5.04
C ASP A 97 2.29 -12.95 -6.21
N ILE A 98 2.25 -12.00 -7.13
CA ILE A 98 3.21 -11.90 -8.23
C ILE A 98 4.62 -11.71 -7.67
N ARG A 99 4.80 -10.80 -6.71
CA ARG A 99 6.12 -10.53 -6.09
C ARG A 99 6.63 -11.73 -5.29
N ILE A 100 5.76 -12.39 -4.52
CA ILE A 100 6.11 -13.62 -3.79
C ILE A 100 6.56 -14.70 -4.77
N THR A 101 5.87 -14.83 -5.91
CA THR A 101 6.23 -15.79 -6.97
C THR A 101 7.59 -15.48 -7.59
N GLN A 102 7.93 -14.21 -7.81
CA GLN A 102 9.24 -13.81 -8.33
C GLN A 102 10.37 -14.16 -7.36
N VAL A 103 10.21 -13.87 -6.06
CA VAL A 103 11.24 -14.19 -5.05
C VAL A 103 11.36 -15.70 -4.85
N SER A 104 10.25 -16.45 -4.89
CA SER A 104 10.27 -17.91 -4.71
C SER A 104 10.94 -18.65 -5.88
N GLN A 105 10.91 -18.08 -7.09
CA GLN A 105 11.67 -18.60 -8.23
C GLN A 105 13.19 -18.52 -8.00
N ILE A 106 13.65 -17.48 -7.31
CA ILE A 106 15.08 -17.28 -7.00
C ILE A 106 15.49 -18.13 -5.78
N PHE A 107 14.63 -18.22 -4.76
CA PHE A 107 14.89 -18.95 -3.52
C PHE A 107 13.85 -20.06 -3.27
N PRO A 108 13.92 -21.18 -4.00
CA PRO A 108 12.93 -22.26 -3.91
C PRO A 108 12.98 -23.04 -2.59
N THR A 109 14.05 -22.89 -1.81
CA THR A 109 14.21 -23.53 -0.50
C THR A 109 13.47 -22.82 0.63
N LEU A 110 13.14 -21.54 0.43
CA LEU A 110 12.45 -20.72 1.43
C LEU A 110 10.93 -20.92 1.35
N GLY A 111 10.29 -20.93 2.52
CA GLY A 111 8.85 -21.00 2.64
C GLY A 111 8.19 -19.71 2.16
N LEU A 112 7.02 -19.84 1.50
CA LEU A 112 6.27 -18.70 0.96
C LEU A 112 5.88 -17.68 2.05
N GLY A 113 5.59 -18.14 3.27
CA GLY A 113 5.28 -17.24 4.39
C GLY A 113 6.50 -16.47 4.90
N TYR A 114 7.69 -17.08 4.82
CA TYR A 114 8.94 -16.39 5.15
C TYR A 114 9.25 -15.30 4.12
N ILE A 115 9.04 -15.59 2.83
CA ILE A 115 9.18 -14.63 1.73
C ILE A 115 8.19 -13.46 1.87
N GLU A 116 6.94 -13.75 2.22
CA GLU A 116 5.91 -12.73 2.47
C GLU A 116 6.30 -11.78 3.61
N LEU A 117 6.80 -12.33 4.73
CA LEU A 117 7.29 -11.54 5.86
C LEU A 117 8.52 -10.69 5.49
N ALA A 118 9.42 -11.24 4.66
CA ALA A 118 10.59 -10.52 4.18
C ALA A 118 10.19 -9.35 3.27
N LEU A 119 9.29 -9.57 2.32
CA LEU A 119 8.72 -8.49 1.49
C LEU A 119 8.07 -7.41 2.36
N ALA A 120 7.36 -7.78 3.42
CA ALA A 120 6.77 -6.81 4.35
C ALA A 120 7.83 -5.98 5.09
N CYS A 121 8.99 -6.54 5.41
CA CYS A 121 10.08 -5.81 6.09
C CYS A 121 10.82 -4.85 5.15
N TYR A 122 10.96 -5.18 3.87
CA TYR A 122 11.70 -4.38 2.88
C TYR A 122 10.77 -3.58 1.93
N GLY A 123 9.62 -3.13 2.43
CA GLY A 123 8.74 -2.20 1.71
C GLY A 123 8.09 -2.78 0.43
N ASN A 124 7.92 -4.10 0.37
CA ASN A 124 7.45 -4.85 -0.79
C ASN A 124 8.34 -4.71 -2.04
N SER A 125 9.63 -4.35 -1.90
CA SER A 125 10.59 -4.35 -3.00
C SER A 125 11.17 -5.75 -3.22
N VAL A 126 11.03 -6.27 -4.44
CA VAL A 126 11.56 -7.60 -4.80
C VAL A 126 13.09 -7.60 -4.75
N GLU A 127 13.71 -6.59 -5.36
CA GLU A 127 15.17 -6.47 -5.43
C GLU A 127 15.80 -6.29 -4.04
N GLY A 128 15.23 -5.40 -3.22
CA GLY A 128 15.70 -5.18 -1.85
C GLY A 128 15.59 -6.44 -1.00
N THR A 129 14.50 -7.19 -1.17
CA THR A 129 14.28 -8.46 -0.46
C THR A 129 15.29 -9.53 -0.94
N CYS A 130 15.52 -9.64 -2.25
CA CYS A 130 16.49 -10.59 -2.80
C CYS A 130 17.92 -10.28 -2.35
N ASN A 131 18.33 -9.00 -2.36
CA ASN A 131 19.65 -8.59 -1.91
C ASN A 131 19.85 -8.88 -0.42
N ALA A 132 18.84 -8.61 0.41
CA ALA A 132 18.89 -8.92 1.82
C ALA A 132 18.93 -10.43 2.11
N LEU A 133 18.16 -11.24 1.37
CA LEU A 133 18.14 -12.69 1.52
C LEU A 133 19.41 -13.38 0.98
N ALA A 134 20.05 -12.81 -0.03
CA ALA A 134 21.32 -13.29 -0.57
C ALA A 134 22.53 -12.92 0.31
N GLY A 135 22.41 -11.88 1.14
CA GLY A 135 23.46 -11.38 2.03
C GLY A 135 23.77 -12.28 3.23
N GLU A 136 24.67 -11.82 4.09
CA GLU A 136 24.96 -12.52 5.35
C GLU A 136 23.77 -12.46 6.32
N LYS A 137 23.61 -13.48 7.17
CA LYS A 137 22.55 -13.52 8.20
C LYS A 137 22.58 -12.33 9.18
N LYS A 138 23.67 -11.56 9.22
CA LYS A 138 23.83 -10.38 10.06
C LYS A 138 23.07 -9.16 9.53
N ASP A 139 22.87 -9.09 8.21
CA ASP A 139 22.22 -7.96 7.55
C ASP A 139 20.71 -8.17 7.39
N LEU A 140 20.19 -9.32 7.85
CA LEU A 140 18.76 -9.57 7.89
C LEU A 140 18.08 -8.67 8.91
N HIS A 141 16.89 -8.19 8.54
CA HIS A 141 16.05 -7.42 9.44
C HIS A 141 15.79 -8.21 10.74
N ARG A 142 15.88 -7.53 11.90
CA ARG A 142 15.75 -8.15 13.23
C ARG A 142 14.49 -8.99 13.42
N ARG A 143 13.41 -8.66 12.71
CA ARG A 143 12.14 -9.44 12.72
C ARG A 143 12.22 -10.78 11.99
N LEU A 144 13.12 -10.92 11.02
CA LEU A 144 13.35 -12.17 10.31
C LEU A 144 14.34 -13.05 11.07
N THR A 145 15.19 -12.45 11.91
CA THR A 145 16.14 -13.17 12.77
C THR A 145 15.39 -14.06 13.77
N GLY A 146 15.40 -15.37 13.53
CA GLY A 146 14.76 -16.36 14.39
C GLY A 146 13.39 -16.86 13.93
N VAL A 147 12.90 -16.37 12.78
CA VAL A 147 11.73 -16.96 12.11
C VAL A 147 12.17 -18.19 11.33
N ASP A 148 11.33 -19.23 11.31
CA ASP A 148 11.59 -20.45 10.53
C ASP A 148 11.62 -20.12 9.03
N GLU A 149 12.72 -20.47 8.36
CA GLU A 149 12.90 -20.28 6.92
C GLU A 149 11.86 -21.07 6.10
N LYS A 150 11.25 -22.13 6.67
CA LYS A 150 10.24 -22.97 6.00
C LYS A 150 8.80 -22.61 6.36
N LEU A 151 8.56 -21.37 6.81
CA LEU A 151 7.23 -20.94 7.20
C LEU A 151 6.22 -21.07 6.02
N PRO A 152 5.10 -21.79 6.19
CA PRO A 152 4.07 -21.86 5.18
C PRO A 152 3.39 -20.50 5.00
N MET A 153 2.77 -20.28 3.84
CA MET A 153 2.05 -19.04 3.54
C MET A 153 1.01 -18.75 4.63
N MET A 154 0.98 -17.50 5.13
CA MET A 154 -0.03 -17.12 6.12
C MET A 154 -1.40 -17.18 5.44
N ARG A 155 -2.36 -17.86 6.06
CA ARG A 155 -3.71 -17.98 5.48
C ARG A 155 -4.34 -16.59 5.43
N LYS A 156 -4.52 -16.04 4.23
CA LYS A 156 -5.23 -14.79 3.94
C LYS A 156 -6.70 -14.77 4.39
N GLU A 157 -7.20 -15.89 4.90
CA GLU A 157 -8.59 -16.05 5.36
C GLU A 157 -8.95 -15.13 6.54
N SER A 158 -7.97 -14.59 7.28
CA SER A 158 -8.26 -13.72 8.42
C SER A 158 -8.72 -12.31 8.04
N GLU A 159 -8.48 -11.84 6.82
CA GLU A 159 -8.89 -10.50 6.39
C GLU A 159 -10.43 -10.38 6.33
N LYS A 160 -11.12 -11.47 5.97
CA LYS A 160 -12.59 -11.55 6.03
C LYS A 160 -13.14 -11.66 7.46
N ASN A 161 -12.33 -12.15 8.41
CA ASN A 161 -12.76 -12.28 9.81
C ASN A 161 -12.50 -11.03 10.66
N TYR A 162 -11.57 -10.16 10.26
CA TYR A 162 -11.33 -8.87 10.94
C TYR A 162 -11.96 -7.67 10.21
N GLY A 163 -12.33 -7.79 8.92
CA GLY A 163 -13.07 -6.75 8.18
C GLY A 163 -14.60 -6.77 8.35
N GLY A 164 -15.10 -7.46 9.38
CA GLY A 164 -16.53 -7.69 9.62
C GLY A 164 -17.21 -6.69 10.57
N LEU A 165 -16.53 -5.62 11.00
CA LEU A 165 -17.24 -4.44 11.49
C LEU A 165 -17.81 -3.76 10.25
N LYS A 166 -19.05 -4.12 9.91
CA LYS A 166 -19.86 -3.46 8.89
C LYS A 166 -19.63 -1.94 8.97
N ASP A 167 -19.45 -1.28 7.83
CA ASP A 167 -19.25 0.17 7.70
C ASP A 167 -20.16 1.04 8.60
N GLU A 168 -21.32 0.51 8.98
CA GLU A 168 -22.24 1.12 9.94
C GLU A 168 -21.64 1.36 11.33
N GLY A 169 -20.86 0.42 11.88
CA GLY A 169 -20.26 0.56 13.20
C GLY A 169 -19.12 1.59 13.25
N VAL A 170 -18.35 1.69 12.18
CA VAL A 170 -17.30 2.72 12.05
C VAL A 170 -17.94 4.11 11.88
N LYS A 171 -19.01 4.22 11.10
CA LYS A 171 -19.77 5.48 10.96
C LYS A 171 -20.39 5.92 12.27
N GLU A 172 -20.96 5.01 13.05
CA GLU A 172 -21.53 5.33 14.36
C GLU A 172 -20.45 5.76 15.35
N TYR A 173 -19.29 5.09 15.34
CA TYR A 173 -18.16 5.48 16.19
C TYR A 173 -17.62 6.87 15.84
N VAL A 174 -17.44 7.18 14.55
CA VAL A 174 -16.99 8.50 14.09
C VAL A 174 -18.02 9.58 14.45
N LYS A 175 -19.31 9.31 14.24
CA LYS A 175 -20.39 10.23 14.60
C LYS A 175 -20.45 10.51 16.11
N ASN A 176 -20.21 9.49 16.94
CA ASN A 176 -20.15 9.67 18.38
C ASN A 176 -18.92 10.51 18.81
N LEU A 177 -17.80 10.38 18.09
CA LEU A 177 -16.60 11.20 18.29
C LEU A 177 -16.87 12.68 17.96
N GLU A 178 -17.51 12.95 16.83
CA GLU A 178 -17.90 14.32 16.43
C GLU A 178 -18.85 14.97 17.46
N ILE A 179 -19.84 14.23 17.96
CA ILE A 179 -20.76 14.72 18.99
C ILE A 179 -20.03 15.03 20.31
N GLU A 180 -19.05 14.21 20.69
CA GLU A 180 -18.26 14.41 21.90
C GLU A 180 -17.37 15.67 21.77
N GLU A 181 -16.75 15.88 20.60
CA GLU A 181 -15.94 17.07 20.32
C GLU A 181 -16.78 18.36 20.36
N GLU A 182 -17.97 18.36 19.76
CA GLU A 182 -18.89 19.51 19.82
C GLU A 182 -19.32 19.82 21.26
N ARG A 183 -19.55 18.77 22.07
CA ARG A 183 -19.88 18.93 23.48
C ARG A 183 -18.73 19.53 24.29
N ILE A 184 -17.50 19.12 24.01
CA ILE A 184 -16.29 19.66 24.65
C ILE A 184 -16.10 21.12 24.25
N ALA A 185 -16.21 21.45 22.96
CA ALA A 185 -16.08 22.82 22.47
C ALA A 185 -17.10 23.76 23.13
N LYS A 186 -18.35 23.31 23.26
CA LYS A 186 -19.42 24.08 23.93
C LYS A 186 -19.24 24.23 25.44
N LEU A 187 -18.51 23.32 26.08
CA LEU A 187 -18.11 23.48 27.49
C LEU A 187 -16.97 24.48 27.61
N GLN A 188 -15.99 24.42 26.69
CA GLN A 188 -14.87 25.36 26.65
C GLN A 188 -15.35 26.80 26.43
N GLU A 189 -16.29 27.02 25.50
CA GLU A 189 -16.89 28.33 25.25
C GLU A 189 -17.58 28.89 26.50
N ARG A 190 -18.35 28.06 27.21
CA ARG A 190 -18.96 28.45 28.49
C ARG A 190 -17.96 28.73 29.60
N ILE A 191 -16.81 28.06 29.62
CA ILE A 191 -15.75 28.35 30.60
C ILE A 191 -15.11 29.71 30.28
N ASN A 192 -14.83 29.98 29.00
CA ASN A 192 -14.24 31.25 28.58
C ASN A 192 -15.19 32.45 28.81
N GLU A 193 -16.51 32.26 28.74
CA GLU A 193 -17.50 33.28 29.10
C GLU A 193 -17.60 33.56 30.62
N TYR A 194 -17.07 32.68 31.48
CA TYR A 194 -17.02 32.87 32.93
C TYR A 194 -15.68 33.45 33.42
N ASP A 195 -14.72 33.64 32.52
CA ASP A 195 -13.37 34.14 32.82
C ASP A 195 -13.20 35.65 32.51
N ASP A 196 -14.26 36.35 32.08
CA ASP A 196 -14.18 37.78 31.71
C ASP A 196 -14.56 38.77 32.83
N ASP A 197 -15.11 38.28 33.95
CA ASP A 197 -15.60 39.11 35.06
C ASP A 197 -14.98 38.78 36.44
N TYR A 198 -14.09 37.79 36.54
CA TYR A 198 -13.28 37.55 37.75
C TYR A 198 -12.09 38.50 37.82
N ASP A 199 -12.44 39.72 38.23
CA ASP A 199 -11.66 40.77 38.90
C ASP A 199 -10.25 40.32 39.37
N ASP A 200 -9.25 40.76 38.62
CA ASP A 200 -7.81 40.73 38.89
C ASP A 200 -7.39 41.57 40.13
N GLN A 201 -8.35 41.99 40.95
CA GLN A 201 -8.12 42.81 42.15
C GLN A 201 -7.57 42.06 43.36
N TYR A 202 -7.35 40.74 43.30
CA TYR A 202 -6.78 39.94 44.41
C TYR A 202 -5.49 39.18 44.06
N ASP A 203 -4.75 39.61 43.04
CA ASP A 203 -3.54 38.90 42.59
C ASP A 203 -2.27 39.22 43.41
N ASN A 204 -2.40 39.25 44.75
CA ASN A 204 -1.23 39.39 45.63
C ASN A 204 -1.27 38.56 46.93
N SER A 205 -2.08 37.49 46.98
CA SER A 205 -1.92 36.47 48.02
C SER A 205 -1.97 35.09 47.41
N GLY A 206 -0.77 34.54 47.17
CA GLY A 206 -0.59 33.23 46.59
C GLY A 206 -1.32 32.12 47.34
N GLY A 207 -1.75 31.14 46.56
CA GLY A 207 -2.17 29.84 47.04
C GLY A 207 -3.47 29.39 46.38
N ILE A 208 -3.44 28.17 45.82
CA ILE A 208 -4.59 27.37 45.36
C ILE A 208 -4.97 27.58 43.87
N GLY A 209 -4.00 27.77 42.98
CA GLY A 209 -4.18 27.63 41.51
C GLY A 209 -3.72 26.28 40.96
N ASP A 210 -2.74 25.65 41.61
CA ASP A 210 -2.05 24.45 41.12
C ASP A 210 -2.90 23.16 41.19
N ASP A 211 -3.99 23.16 41.97
CA ASP A 211 -4.81 21.96 42.19
C ASP A 211 -5.72 21.65 41.00
N TYR A 212 -6.14 22.65 40.21
CA TYR A 212 -7.06 22.41 39.09
C TYR A 212 -6.34 21.76 37.90
N GLU A 213 -5.12 22.23 37.60
CA GLU A 213 -4.30 21.68 36.52
C GLU A 213 -3.85 20.26 36.85
N ALA A 214 -3.45 20.00 38.11
CA ALA A 214 -3.12 18.65 38.58
C ALA A 214 -4.32 17.68 38.50
N VAL A 215 -5.54 18.14 38.82
CA VAL A 215 -6.76 17.32 38.71
C VAL A 215 -7.13 17.05 37.25
N MET A 216 -6.96 18.02 36.35
CA MET A 216 -7.18 17.83 34.91
C MET A 216 -6.17 16.83 34.32
N GLU A 217 -4.90 16.95 34.67
CA GLU A 217 -3.85 16.05 34.19
C GLU A 217 -4.03 14.62 34.74
N TYR A 218 -4.42 14.49 36.01
CA TYR A 218 -4.79 13.20 36.60
C TYR A 218 -5.98 12.56 35.86
N ASN A 219 -7.07 13.30 35.63
CA ASN A 219 -8.23 12.77 34.91
C ASN A 219 -7.91 12.37 33.46
N ARG A 220 -7.02 13.12 32.79
CA ARG A 220 -6.54 12.79 31.44
C ARG A 220 -5.73 11.49 31.46
N SER A 221 -4.76 11.36 32.37
CA SER A 221 -3.91 10.17 32.48
C SER A 221 -4.71 8.91 32.85
N VAL A 222 -5.71 9.03 33.73
CA VAL A 222 -6.61 7.92 34.09
C VAL A 222 -7.47 7.50 32.90
N LYS A 223 -8.01 8.45 32.13
CA LYS A 223 -8.81 8.13 30.93
C LYS A 223 -7.98 7.43 29.86
N GLU A 224 -6.72 7.84 29.70
CA GLU A 224 -5.79 7.22 28.75
C GLU A 224 -5.38 5.81 29.19
N GLY A 225 -5.10 5.60 30.47
CA GLY A 225 -4.80 4.28 31.04
C GLY A 225 -5.97 3.29 30.96
N LEU A 226 -7.21 3.76 31.15
CA LEU A 226 -8.41 2.94 30.95
C LEU A 226 -8.63 2.58 29.48
N ARG A 227 -8.31 3.49 28.55
CA ARG A 227 -8.40 3.23 27.10
C ARG A 227 -7.39 2.17 26.67
N GLU A 228 -6.16 2.27 27.15
CA GLU A 228 -5.11 1.29 26.86
C GLU A 228 -5.40 -0.07 27.52
N GLY A 229 -5.89 -0.08 28.77
CA GLY A 229 -6.32 -1.30 29.46
C GLY A 229 -7.44 -2.03 28.71
N GLY A 230 -8.47 -1.30 28.26
CA GLY A 230 -9.56 -1.85 27.45
C GLY A 230 -9.07 -2.44 26.13
N PHE A 231 -8.16 -1.75 25.44
CA PHE A 231 -7.54 -2.25 24.20
C PHE A 231 -6.81 -3.57 24.42
N TRP A 232 -6.01 -3.69 25.49
CA TRP A 232 -5.29 -4.92 25.80
C TRP A 232 -6.20 -6.05 26.29
N GLU A 233 -7.29 -5.75 26.99
CA GLU A 233 -8.29 -6.75 27.38
C GLU A 233 -9.13 -7.25 26.20
N GLU A 234 -9.49 -6.36 25.27
CA GLU A 234 -10.21 -6.71 24.05
C GLU A 234 -9.32 -7.54 23.09
N MET A 235 -8.00 -7.26 23.08
CA MET A 235 -7.01 -8.03 22.34
C MET A 235 -6.61 -9.36 23.01
N LYS A 236 -7.07 -9.66 24.24
CA LYS A 236 -6.85 -10.99 24.83
C LYS A 236 -7.62 -12.04 24.06
N ASN A 237 -6.88 -12.90 23.38
CA ASN A 237 -7.41 -14.02 22.60
C ASN A 237 -8.19 -15.01 23.50
N LEU A 238 -9.52 -14.89 23.52
CA LEU A 238 -10.44 -15.74 24.31
C LEU A 238 -10.50 -17.21 23.85
N ASN A 239 -9.81 -17.57 22.76
CA ASN A 239 -9.79 -18.94 22.23
C ASN A 239 -9.17 -19.97 23.20
N LYS A 240 -8.44 -19.54 24.24
CA LYS A 240 -7.89 -20.45 25.26
C LYS A 240 -8.91 -20.96 26.29
N VAL A 241 -10.05 -20.29 26.47
CA VAL A 241 -11.00 -20.60 27.57
C VAL A 241 -12.04 -21.66 27.16
N LYS A 242 -12.35 -21.81 25.87
CA LYS A 242 -13.40 -22.74 25.40
C LYS A 242 -12.97 -24.21 25.21
N GLY A 243 -11.69 -24.55 25.43
CA GLY A 243 -11.13 -25.87 25.13
C GLY A 243 -11.34 -27.00 26.15
N LYS A 244 -12.01 -26.78 27.29
CA LYS A 244 -12.14 -27.78 28.38
C LYS A 244 -13.57 -28.21 28.73
N LYS A 245 -14.52 -28.18 27.80
CA LYS A 245 -15.81 -28.89 28.03
C LYS A 245 -15.71 -30.32 27.48
N GLY A 246 -15.60 -31.24 28.42
CA GLY A 246 -15.19 -32.63 28.24
C GLY A 246 -15.97 -33.43 27.21
N LYS A 247 -15.22 -34.19 26.43
CA LYS A 247 -15.66 -35.42 25.77
C LYS A 247 -16.19 -36.39 26.83
N LYS A 248 -17.49 -36.37 27.09
CA LYS A 248 -18.18 -37.44 27.84
C LYS A 248 -18.24 -38.65 26.91
N LYS A 249 -17.32 -39.61 27.10
CA LYS A 249 -17.37 -40.91 26.41
C LYS A 249 -18.70 -41.58 26.76
N VAL A 250 -19.60 -41.69 25.80
CA VAL A 250 -20.76 -42.61 25.89
C VAL A 250 -20.23 -43.98 25.53
N ALA A 251 -20.09 -44.84 26.55
CA ALA A 251 -19.82 -46.25 26.37
C ALA A 251 -21.07 -46.90 25.76
N VAL A 252 -20.95 -47.39 24.54
CA VAL A 252 -21.93 -48.29 23.92
C VAL A 252 -21.73 -49.66 24.57
N GLY A 253 -22.70 -50.07 25.37
CA GLY A 253 -22.75 -51.41 25.94
C GLY A 253 -23.21 -52.41 24.88
N GLU A 254 -22.41 -53.45 24.68
CA GLU A 254 -22.83 -54.71 24.09
C GLU A 254 -23.75 -55.46 25.08
N GLY A 255 -24.96 -55.79 24.63
CA GLY A 255 -25.74 -56.94 25.06
C GLY A 255 -26.28 -57.55 23.76
N GLY A 256 -26.15 -58.84 23.50
CA GLY A 256 -26.45 -59.95 24.39
C GLY A 256 -27.77 -60.55 23.93
#